data_AF-A0A396ZUJ1-F1
#
_entry.id   AF-A0A396ZUJ1-F1
#
_cell.length_a   1.000
_cell.length_b   1.000
_cell.length_c   1.000
_cell.angle_alpha   90.00
_cell.angle_beta   90.00
_cell.angle_gamma   90.00
#
_symmetry.space_group_name_H-M   'P 1'
#
loop_
_entity.id
_entity.type
_entity.pdbx_description
1 polymer ?
#
loop_
_entity_poly.entity_id
_entity_poly.type
_entity_poly.pdbx_seq_one_letter_code
_entity_poly.pdbx_strand_id
1 'polypeptide(L)'
;MSSSTQKVLKLSAELPLLEHLTLSGNILSYDVDVDAPRVVFPTVHTLVMNQTHTSSWVDLLRICRDHFPALRQLHAASNAITNQAMQLDAASPLSCSSAVEVLDLSHNELSDWSSLTASIGSWPRLHTLSLNGNRLVQVDPPSASSRSLAALSSLSLSDNAVDALNAFPSLEALRLTKNPLLTNVGAAEARMERQDAEQMYLRRILHEQSSLPAGSDKVIQLTHPRLAQLQALYPDIHAAHEAATTGLGTTGSGGGPAALAKSLAKVTFVVMSMNATTMDSMVKSLPLSMTVAQVKAVVEKKYGLRPAEHQLSFRASKKAMPIALDDDGGELGYFGVQDGGELLINDIW
;
A
#
# COMPACT_ATOMS: atom_id res chain seq x y z
N MET A 1 -40.87 8.56 28.98
CA MET A 1 -40.20 9.47 28.02
C MET A 1 -40.06 8.68 26.73
N SER A 2 -40.79 9.03 25.66
CA SER A 2 -40.72 8.23 24.41
C SER A 2 -39.30 8.32 23.83
N SER A 3 -38.74 7.19 23.40
CA SER A 3 -37.41 7.15 22.77
C SER A 3 -37.36 8.11 21.57
N SER A 4 -36.21 8.76 21.36
CA SER A 4 -35.98 9.65 20.22
C SER A 4 -36.32 8.96 18.89
N THR A 5 -36.03 7.66 18.82
CA THR A 5 -36.30 6.77 17.68
C THR A 5 -37.77 6.76 17.28
N GLN A 6 -38.72 6.59 18.22
CA GLN A 6 -40.16 6.58 17.88
C GLN A 6 -40.66 7.92 17.33
N LYS A 7 -40.09 9.05 17.77
CA LYS A 7 -40.45 10.37 17.25
C LYS A 7 -39.92 10.57 15.84
N VAL A 8 -38.68 10.15 15.58
CA VAL A 8 -38.06 10.19 14.25
C VAL A 8 -38.82 9.29 13.28
N LEU A 9 -39.21 8.09 13.71
CA LEU A 9 -39.96 7.16 12.87
C LEU A 9 -41.32 7.73 12.43
N LYS A 10 -42.02 8.48 13.30
CA LYS A 10 -43.27 9.15 12.90
C LYS A 10 -43.10 10.14 11.75
N LEU A 11 -41.91 10.70 11.54
CA LEU A 11 -41.63 11.60 10.42
C LEU A 11 -41.59 10.87 9.07
N SER A 12 -41.46 9.54 9.06
CA SER A 12 -41.44 8.78 7.80
C SER A 12 -42.78 8.82 7.07
N ALA A 13 -43.89 8.96 7.81
CA ALA A 13 -45.22 9.12 7.23
C ALA A 13 -45.41 10.49 6.56
N GLU A 14 -44.72 11.52 7.06
CA GLU A 14 -44.83 12.91 6.57
C GLU A 14 -43.85 13.20 5.42
N LEU A 15 -42.74 12.44 5.33
CA LEU A 15 -41.66 12.67 4.38
C LEU A 15 -41.32 11.40 3.56
N PRO A 16 -42.24 10.92 2.69
CA PRO A 16 -42.06 9.67 1.94
C PRO A 16 -40.98 9.73 0.85
N LEU A 17 -40.57 10.93 0.44
CA LEU A 17 -39.54 11.17 -0.59
C LEU A 17 -38.15 11.48 -0.01
N LEU A 18 -37.96 11.31 1.30
CA LEU A 18 -36.69 11.63 1.93
C LEU A 18 -35.58 10.67 1.50
N GLU A 19 -34.51 11.20 0.94
CA GLU A 19 -33.37 10.42 0.44
C GLU A 19 -32.17 10.40 1.40
N HIS A 20 -31.99 11.51 2.11
CA HIS A 20 -30.89 11.75 3.04
C HIS A 20 -31.44 12.07 4.43
N LEU A 21 -31.02 11.30 5.44
CA LEU A 21 -31.43 11.51 6.82
C LEU A 21 -30.21 11.62 7.73
N THR A 22 -30.14 12.69 8.51
CA THR A 22 -29.13 12.90 9.55
C THR A 22 -29.78 12.86 10.92
N LEU A 23 -29.36 11.89 11.73
CA LEU A 23 -29.77 11.71 13.13
C LEU A 23 -28.60 11.91 14.10
N SER A 24 -27.47 12.43 13.63
CA SER A 24 -26.27 12.65 14.42
C SER A 24 -26.52 13.46 15.71
N GLY A 25 -25.84 13.11 16.79
CA GLY A 25 -25.97 13.78 18.09
C GLY A 25 -27.24 13.41 18.87
N ASN A 26 -28.07 12.49 18.37
CA ASN A 26 -29.24 11.97 19.10
C ASN A 26 -28.92 10.66 19.80
N ILE A 27 -29.40 10.49 21.04
CA ILE A 27 -29.35 9.21 21.73
C ILE A 27 -30.43 8.31 21.12
N LEU A 28 -30.01 7.36 20.30
CA LEU A 28 -30.89 6.36 19.70
C LEU A 28 -30.81 5.08 20.54
N SER A 29 -31.94 4.63 21.05
CA SER A 29 -32.08 3.28 21.62
C SER A 29 -33.00 2.47 20.71
N TYR A 30 -32.64 1.20 20.50
CA TYR A 30 -33.54 0.24 19.87
C TYR A 30 -34.50 -0.28 20.93
N ASP A 31 -35.58 0.46 21.15
CA ASP A 31 -36.70 0.10 22.03
C ASP A 31 -37.95 -0.12 21.17
N VAL A 32 -37.79 -0.92 20.11
CA VAL A 32 -38.86 -1.20 19.16
C VAL A 32 -39.64 -2.39 19.71
N ASP A 33 -40.84 -2.09 20.18
CA ASP A 33 -41.86 -3.08 20.55
C ASP A 33 -42.11 -4.01 19.35
N VAL A 34 -41.89 -5.31 19.54
CA VAL A 34 -41.87 -6.31 18.45
C VAL A 34 -43.25 -6.43 17.79
N ASP A 35 -44.29 -6.05 18.52
CA ASP A 35 -45.70 -6.08 18.10
C ASP A 35 -46.19 -4.76 17.47
N ALA A 36 -45.37 -3.71 17.44
CA ALA A 36 -45.75 -2.42 16.84
C ALA A 36 -45.65 -2.45 15.30
N PRO A 37 -46.56 -1.76 14.58
CA PRO A 37 -46.47 -1.63 13.13
C PRO A 37 -45.14 -0.97 12.72
N ARG A 38 -44.41 -1.66 11.85
CA ARG A 38 -43.09 -1.22 11.37
C ARG A 38 -43.24 0.02 10.51
N VAL A 39 -42.66 1.12 10.98
CA VAL A 39 -42.61 2.38 10.26
C VAL A 39 -41.30 2.45 9.48
N VAL A 40 -41.36 2.68 8.17
CA VAL A 40 -40.19 2.62 7.28
C VAL A 40 -39.97 3.93 6.53
N PHE A 41 -38.72 4.21 6.20
CA PHE A 41 -38.30 5.22 5.24
C PHE A 41 -37.93 4.52 3.92
N PRO A 42 -38.85 4.45 2.95
CA PRO A 42 -38.68 3.60 1.77
C PRO A 42 -37.59 4.10 0.80
N THR A 43 -37.29 5.40 0.83
CA THR A 43 -36.43 6.09 -0.14
C THR A 43 -35.08 6.53 0.43
N VAL A 44 -34.92 6.52 1.77
CA VAL A 44 -33.66 6.94 2.41
C VAL A 44 -32.55 5.96 2.06
N HIS A 45 -31.57 6.44 1.31
CA HIS A 45 -30.39 5.68 0.91
C HIS A 45 -29.12 6.15 1.63
N THR A 46 -29.11 7.35 2.22
CA THR A 46 -28.00 7.84 3.04
C THR A 46 -28.47 8.15 4.45
N LEU A 47 -27.88 7.47 5.43
CA LEU A 47 -28.17 7.63 6.85
C LEU A 47 -26.90 8.04 7.59
N VAL A 48 -26.97 9.19 8.27
CA VAL A 48 -25.86 9.70 9.09
C VAL A 48 -26.28 9.65 10.57
N MET A 49 -25.60 8.82 11.34
CA MET A 49 -25.82 8.56 12.76
C MET A 49 -24.51 8.71 13.52
N ASN A 50 -23.84 9.86 13.36
CA ASN A 50 -22.59 10.11 14.07
C ASN A 50 -22.88 10.60 15.49
N GLN A 51 -22.04 10.25 16.46
CA GLN A 51 -22.20 10.70 17.86
C GLN A 51 -23.59 10.39 18.45
N THR A 52 -24.18 9.27 18.09
CA THR A 52 -25.48 8.83 18.60
C THR A 52 -25.38 8.05 19.91
N HIS A 53 -24.17 7.84 20.44
CA HIS A 53 -23.88 7.06 21.65
C HIS A 53 -24.50 5.65 21.64
N THR A 54 -24.78 5.12 20.46
CA THR A 54 -25.21 3.74 20.25
C THR A 54 -24.01 2.83 20.44
N SER A 55 -23.74 2.45 21.68
CA SER A 55 -22.66 1.52 22.03
C SER A 55 -22.91 0.08 21.53
N SER A 56 -24.11 -0.18 20.99
CA SER A 56 -24.53 -1.48 20.45
C SER A 56 -24.60 -1.42 18.93
N TRP A 57 -23.65 -2.09 18.26
CA TRP A 57 -23.66 -2.28 16.81
C TRP A 57 -24.87 -3.09 16.36
N VAL A 58 -25.26 -4.09 17.15
CA VAL A 58 -26.44 -4.93 16.91
C VAL A 58 -27.72 -4.10 16.81
N ASP A 59 -27.91 -3.15 17.71
CA ASP A 59 -29.10 -2.30 17.70
C ASP A 59 -29.11 -1.35 16.50
N LEU A 60 -27.96 -0.79 16.15
CA LEU A 60 -27.80 0.02 14.95
C LEU A 60 -28.17 -0.78 13.69
N LEU A 61 -27.65 -1.99 13.58
CA LEU A 61 -27.96 -2.91 12.49
C LEU A 61 -29.47 -3.20 12.42
N ARG A 62 -30.11 -3.51 13.56
CA ARG A 62 -31.57 -3.71 13.63
C ARG A 62 -32.35 -2.49 13.16
N ILE A 63 -31.96 -1.29 13.58
CA ILE A 63 -32.57 -0.03 13.12
C ILE A 63 -32.46 0.08 11.59
N CYS A 64 -31.27 -0.14 11.02
CA CYS A 64 -31.04 -0.09 9.58
C CYS A 64 -31.92 -1.10 8.83
N ARG A 65 -31.96 -2.35 9.30
CA ARG A 65 -32.75 -3.43 8.68
C ARG A 65 -34.25 -3.14 8.74
N ASP A 66 -34.74 -2.70 9.90
CA ASP A 66 -36.18 -2.64 10.15
C ASP A 66 -36.83 -1.36 9.64
N HIS A 67 -36.06 -0.28 9.45
CA HIS A 67 -36.59 1.04 9.09
C HIS A 67 -36.04 1.62 7.78
N PHE A 68 -34.92 1.12 7.25
CA PHE A 68 -34.24 1.72 6.10
C PHE A 68 -33.94 0.67 5.01
N PRO A 69 -34.99 0.15 4.33
CA PRO A 69 -34.84 -0.92 3.34
C PRO A 69 -34.01 -0.54 2.10
N ALA A 70 -33.90 0.75 1.76
CA ALA A 70 -33.15 1.24 0.60
C ALA A 70 -31.73 1.73 0.93
N LEU A 71 -31.25 1.46 2.15
CA LEU A 71 -29.99 2.02 2.66
C LEU A 71 -28.77 1.57 1.85
N ARG A 72 -28.00 2.54 1.36
CA ARG A 72 -26.73 2.33 0.63
C ARG A 72 -25.53 2.92 1.35
N GLN A 73 -25.70 4.01 2.08
CA GLN A 73 -24.62 4.71 2.77
C GLN A 73 -24.95 4.84 4.24
N LEU A 74 -24.08 4.29 5.09
CA LEU A 74 -24.20 4.35 6.53
C LEU A 74 -22.98 5.05 7.12
N HIS A 75 -23.22 6.16 7.80
CA HIS A 75 -22.20 6.87 8.56
C HIS A 75 -22.48 6.71 10.06
N ALA A 76 -21.59 6.04 10.75
CA ALA A 76 -21.68 5.71 12.18
C ALA A 76 -20.36 6.07 12.88
N ALA A 77 -19.86 7.27 12.59
CA ALA A 77 -18.60 7.78 13.13
C ALA A 77 -18.78 8.33 14.56
N SER A 78 -17.71 8.24 15.37
CA SER A 78 -17.69 8.78 16.74
C SER A 78 -18.78 8.22 17.66
N ASN A 79 -19.08 6.92 17.54
CA ASN A 79 -20.10 6.23 18.36
C ASN A 79 -19.51 5.40 19.50
N ALA A 80 -18.19 5.43 19.69
CA ALA A 80 -17.47 4.60 20.67
C ALA A 80 -17.76 3.10 20.48
N ILE A 81 -17.95 2.65 19.24
CA ILE A 81 -18.18 1.23 18.93
C ILE A 81 -16.88 0.46 19.18
N THR A 82 -16.96 -0.60 19.99
CA THR A 82 -15.85 -1.51 20.30
C THR A 82 -16.01 -2.83 19.55
N ASN A 83 -14.95 -3.65 19.49
CA ASN A 83 -15.04 -5.00 18.91
C ASN A 83 -16.07 -5.88 19.62
N GLN A 84 -16.23 -5.75 20.94
CA GLN A 84 -17.21 -6.49 21.72
C GLN A 84 -18.65 -6.14 21.29
N ALA A 85 -18.90 -4.86 21.00
CA ALA A 85 -20.20 -4.42 20.51
C ALA A 85 -20.56 -5.01 19.14
N MET A 86 -19.56 -5.34 18.32
CA MET A 86 -19.74 -5.90 16.97
C MET A 86 -20.02 -7.40 16.93
N GLN A 87 -19.92 -8.09 18.07
CA GLN A 87 -20.08 -9.54 18.14
C GLN A 87 -21.53 -9.92 17.84
N LEU A 88 -21.73 -10.60 16.70
CA LEU A 88 -23.02 -11.11 16.27
C LEU A 88 -23.22 -12.52 16.81
N ASP A 89 -24.44 -12.82 17.25
CA ASP A 89 -24.82 -14.20 17.60
C ASP A 89 -24.84 -15.06 16.34
N ALA A 90 -24.09 -16.16 16.35
CA ALA A 90 -24.04 -17.13 15.27
C ALA A 90 -25.41 -17.75 14.95
N ALA A 91 -26.33 -17.78 15.94
CA ALA A 91 -27.68 -18.29 15.77
C ALA A 91 -28.63 -17.34 15.00
N SER A 92 -28.24 -16.08 14.77
CA SER A 92 -29.06 -15.08 14.08
C SER A 92 -28.16 -14.05 13.39
N PRO A 93 -27.57 -14.39 12.24
CA PRO A 93 -26.76 -13.43 11.49
C PRO A 93 -27.64 -12.25 11.08
N LEU A 94 -27.50 -11.14 11.80
CA LEU A 94 -28.12 -9.86 11.49
C LEU A 94 -27.39 -9.27 10.27
N SER A 95 -27.67 -9.82 9.10
CA SER A 95 -27.16 -9.26 7.84
C SER A 95 -28.01 -8.02 7.52
N CYS A 96 -27.61 -6.89 8.09
CA CYS A 96 -28.28 -5.65 7.79
C CYS A 96 -27.67 -5.11 6.51
N SER A 97 -28.51 -5.19 5.47
CA SER A 97 -28.33 -4.63 4.15
C SER A 97 -27.32 -5.34 3.24
N SER A 98 -27.87 -6.24 2.42
CA SER A 98 -27.27 -6.65 1.15
C SER A 98 -27.03 -5.49 0.17
N ALA A 99 -27.45 -4.26 0.50
CA ALA A 99 -27.40 -3.08 -0.35
C ALA A 99 -26.43 -1.98 0.13
N VAL A 100 -25.83 -2.08 1.32
CA VAL A 100 -24.87 -1.06 1.78
C VAL A 100 -23.60 -1.14 0.95
N GLU A 101 -23.24 0.02 0.39
CA GLU A 101 -22.15 0.28 -0.53
C GLU A 101 -21.01 1.05 0.16
N VAL A 102 -21.39 1.98 1.06
CA VAL A 102 -20.47 2.85 1.79
C VAL A 102 -20.71 2.74 3.29
N LEU A 103 -19.66 2.43 4.03
CA LEU A 103 -19.67 2.36 5.49
C LEU A 103 -18.57 3.25 6.08
N ASP A 104 -18.98 4.18 6.95
CA ASP A 104 -18.06 5.00 7.73
C ASP A 104 -18.16 4.66 9.22
N LEU A 105 -17.07 4.11 9.74
CA LEU A 105 -16.85 3.73 11.14
C LEU A 105 -15.67 4.51 11.73
N SER A 106 -15.37 5.69 11.19
CA SER A 106 -14.26 6.52 11.68
C SER A 106 -14.47 6.95 13.14
N HIS A 107 -13.37 7.17 13.86
CA HIS A 107 -13.34 7.64 15.25
C HIS A 107 -14.13 6.75 16.22
N ASN A 108 -14.06 5.43 16.04
CA ASN A 108 -14.57 4.45 16.99
C ASN A 108 -13.40 3.81 17.77
N GLU A 109 -13.68 2.77 18.56
CA GLU A 109 -12.69 2.09 19.42
C GLU A 109 -12.40 0.67 18.92
N LEU A 110 -12.35 0.50 17.60
CA LEU A 110 -12.06 -0.79 16.97
C LEU A 110 -10.55 -1.06 17.01
N SER A 111 -10.16 -2.21 17.56
CA SER A 111 -8.76 -2.64 17.67
C SER A 111 -8.43 -3.95 16.96
N ASP A 112 -9.45 -4.78 16.67
CA ASP A 112 -9.29 -6.07 16.02
C ASP A 112 -10.02 -6.14 14.66
N TRP A 113 -9.28 -6.50 13.62
CA TRP A 113 -9.78 -6.63 12.25
C TRP A 113 -10.64 -7.89 12.05
N SER A 114 -10.35 -8.97 12.77
CA SER A 114 -11.07 -10.24 12.61
C SER A 114 -12.53 -10.13 13.10
N SER A 115 -12.76 -9.46 14.23
CA SER A 115 -14.11 -9.17 14.73
C SER A 115 -14.89 -8.24 13.78
N LEU A 116 -14.23 -7.25 13.18
CA LEU A 116 -14.84 -6.37 12.17
C LEU A 116 -15.30 -7.21 10.96
N THR A 117 -14.40 -8.00 10.38
CA THR A 117 -14.70 -8.83 9.20
C THR A 117 -15.71 -9.93 9.48
N ALA A 118 -15.80 -10.45 10.70
CA ALA A 118 -16.86 -11.36 11.10
C ALA A 118 -18.26 -10.70 11.02
N SER A 119 -18.34 -9.38 11.27
CA SER A 119 -19.60 -8.63 11.30
C SER A 119 -20.02 -8.10 9.92
N ILE A 120 -19.08 -7.49 9.18
CA ILE A 120 -19.37 -6.80 7.90
C ILE A 120 -18.80 -7.51 6.68
N GLY A 121 -18.02 -8.58 6.87
CA GLY A 121 -17.31 -9.26 5.78
C GLY A 121 -18.22 -9.90 4.73
N SER A 122 -19.42 -10.31 5.12
CA SER A 122 -20.40 -10.92 4.20
C SER A 122 -21.17 -9.92 3.34
N TRP A 123 -20.91 -8.61 3.47
CA TRP A 123 -21.67 -7.57 2.77
C TRP A 123 -21.27 -7.53 1.29
N PRO A 124 -22.18 -7.91 0.37
CA PRO A 124 -21.81 -8.21 -1.02
C PRO A 124 -21.54 -6.97 -1.88
N ARG A 125 -21.98 -5.79 -1.43
CA ARG A 125 -21.89 -4.52 -2.18
C ARG A 125 -20.98 -3.49 -1.53
N LEU A 126 -20.42 -3.79 -0.37
CA LEU A 126 -19.59 -2.85 0.36
C LEU A 126 -18.28 -2.62 -0.40
N HIS A 127 -18.16 -1.47 -1.05
CA HIS A 127 -16.98 -1.10 -1.83
C HIS A 127 -16.15 0.00 -1.17
N THR A 128 -16.74 0.79 -0.26
CA THR A 128 -16.04 1.86 0.45
C THR A 128 -16.16 1.70 1.96
N LEU A 129 -15.02 1.58 2.64
CA LEU A 129 -14.92 1.44 4.08
C LEU A 129 -13.98 2.50 4.67
N SER A 130 -14.48 3.29 5.62
CA SER A 130 -13.68 4.27 6.37
C SER A 130 -13.55 3.84 7.83
N LEU A 131 -12.31 3.70 8.28
CA LEU A 131 -11.93 3.26 9.63
C LEU A 131 -10.92 4.23 10.26
N ASN A 132 -10.93 5.49 9.85
CA ASN A 132 -9.95 6.47 10.32
C ASN A 132 -10.07 6.68 11.85
N GLY A 133 -8.97 6.93 12.56
CA GLY A 133 -9.00 7.26 13.98
C GLY A 133 -9.53 6.14 14.88
N ASN A 134 -9.30 4.88 14.52
CA ASN A 134 -9.56 3.70 15.35
C ASN A 134 -8.25 3.25 16.02
N ARG A 135 -8.25 2.09 16.68
CA ARG A 135 -7.09 1.51 17.40
C ARG A 135 -6.57 0.24 16.72
N LEU A 136 -6.75 0.12 15.40
CA LEU A 136 -6.32 -1.06 14.65
C LEU A 136 -4.79 -1.13 14.60
N VAL A 137 -4.23 -2.29 14.94
CA VAL A 137 -2.78 -2.58 14.90
C VAL A 137 -2.42 -3.47 13.72
N GLN A 138 -3.32 -4.35 13.32
CA GLN A 138 -3.15 -5.28 12.22
C GLN A 138 -4.41 -5.28 11.36
N VAL A 139 -4.22 -5.45 10.05
CA VAL A 139 -5.28 -5.52 9.06
C VAL A 139 -4.95 -6.69 8.15
N ASP A 140 -5.82 -7.69 8.14
CA ASP A 140 -5.58 -8.91 7.37
C ASP A 140 -6.26 -8.85 5.99
N PRO A 141 -5.56 -9.22 4.90
CA PRO A 141 -6.20 -9.43 3.60
C PRO A 141 -7.38 -10.40 3.73
N PRO A 142 -8.43 -10.22 2.91
CA PRO A 142 -9.32 -11.33 2.64
C PRO A 142 -8.51 -12.47 2.00
N SER A 143 -8.37 -13.59 2.72
CA SER A 143 -7.68 -14.77 2.22
C SER A 143 -8.43 -15.38 1.03
N ALA A 144 -7.74 -16.09 0.14
CA ALA A 144 -8.38 -16.74 -1.02
C ALA A 144 -9.51 -17.72 -0.63
N SER A 145 -9.51 -18.19 0.61
CA SER A 145 -10.53 -19.04 1.23
C SER A 145 -11.68 -18.26 1.91
N SER A 146 -11.52 -16.96 2.13
CA SER A 146 -12.51 -16.07 2.74
C SER A 146 -13.10 -15.13 1.70
N ARG A 147 -14.38 -15.29 1.36
CA ARG A 147 -15.14 -14.33 0.52
C ARG A 147 -15.48 -13.03 1.26
N SER A 148 -14.79 -12.74 2.36
CA SER A 148 -15.00 -11.55 3.18
C SER A 148 -14.55 -10.30 2.44
N LEU A 149 -15.37 -9.23 2.46
CA LEU A 149 -15.04 -7.93 1.85
C LEU A 149 -14.63 -8.02 0.37
N ALA A 150 -15.18 -8.98 -0.38
CA ALA A 150 -14.76 -9.28 -1.76
C ALA A 150 -15.00 -8.12 -2.75
N ALA A 151 -15.90 -7.19 -2.45
CA ALA A 151 -16.23 -6.03 -3.28
C ALA A 151 -15.49 -4.74 -2.86
N LEU A 152 -14.62 -4.79 -1.84
CA LEU A 152 -13.98 -3.61 -1.27
C LEU A 152 -12.92 -3.02 -2.22
N SER A 153 -13.16 -1.80 -2.72
CA SER A 153 -12.24 -1.09 -3.63
C SER A 153 -11.53 0.10 -2.96
N SER A 154 -12.14 0.68 -1.92
CA SER A 154 -11.62 1.85 -1.21
C SER A 154 -11.60 1.62 0.30
N LEU A 155 -10.43 1.75 0.91
CA LEU A 155 -10.20 1.60 2.35
C LEU A 155 -9.44 2.80 2.91
N SER A 156 -9.97 3.40 3.97
CA SER A 156 -9.32 4.51 4.68
C SER A 156 -8.97 4.10 6.11
N LEU A 157 -7.68 4.14 6.43
CA LEU A 157 -7.10 3.67 7.70
C LEU A 157 -6.22 4.75 8.35
N SER A 158 -6.51 6.02 8.10
CA SER A 158 -5.74 7.14 8.68
C SER A 158 -5.84 7.14 10.20
N ASP A 159 -4.84 7.66 10.91
CA ASP A 159 -4.83 7.71 12.38
C ASP A 159 -5.09 6.34 13.07
N ASN A 160 -4.50 5.26 12.54
CA ASN A 160 -4.43 3.95 13.21
C ASN A 160 -2.94 3.57 13.43
N ALA A 161 -2.68 2.48 14.14
CA ALA A 161 -1.34 1.96 14.41
C ALA A 161 -1.03 0.73 13.54
N VAL A 162 -1.43 0.75 12.26
CA VAL A 162 -1.37 -0.45 11.41
C VAL A 162 0.05 -0.68 10.90
N ASP A 163 0.68 -1.78 11.33
CA ASP A 163 2.06 -2.15 10.97
C ASP A 163 2.17 -3.01 9.69
N ALA A 164 1.05 -3.43 9.08
CA ALA A 164 1.05 -4.33 7.93
C ALA A 164 0.34 -3.71 6.71
N LEU A 165 1.12 -3.35 5.69
CA LEU A 165 0.64 -2.64 4.50
C LEU A 165 0.76 -3.40 3.18
N ASN A 166 0.95 -4.72 3.24
CA ASN A 166 1.31 -5.51 2.06
C ASN A 166 0.36 -6.68 1.76
N ALA A 167 -0.95 -6.49 1.86
CA ALA A 167 -1.89 -7.44 1.23
C ALA A 167 -3.31 -6.89 1.08
N PHE A 168 -3.59 -6.12 0.03
CA PHE A 168 -4.95 -6.06 -0.53
C PHE A 168 -4.85 -6.13 -2.05
N PRO A 169 -5.16 -7.29 -2.66
CA PRO A 169 -4.96 -7.49 -4.10
C PRO A 169 -5.92 -6.66 -4.99
N SER A 170 -7.07 -6.22 -4.46
CA SER A 170 -8.12 -5.52 -5.21
C SER A 170 -8.33 -4.05 -4.82
N LEU A 171 -7.45 -3.48 -3.99
CA LEU A 171 -7.63 -2.11 -3.50
C LEU A 171 -7.19 -1.09 -4.56
N GLU A 172 -8.12 -0.30 -5.07
CA GLU A 172 -7.84 0.77 -6.05
C GLU A 172 -7.41 2.07 -5.36
N ALA A 173 -7.90 2.33 -4.14
CA ALA A 173 -7.59 3.51 -3.37
C ALA A 173 -7.36 3.18 -1.89
N LEU A 174 -6.12 3.36 -1.43
CA LEU A 174 -5.73 3.24 -0.02
C LEU A 174 -5.40 4.64 0.53
N ARG A 175 -6.13 5.09 1.55
CA ARG A 175 -5.82 6.35 2.24
C ARG A 175 -5.22 6.09 3.61
N LEU A 176 -3.94 6.42 3.73
CA LEU A 176 -3.17 6.38 4.96
C LEU A 176 -2.54 7.74 5.19
N THR A 177 -3.17 8.52 6.05
CA THR A 177 -2.57 9.75 6.56
C THR A 177 -2.28 9.56 8.04
N LYS A 178 -1.17 10.14 8.53
CA LYS A 178 -0.80 10.14 9.96
C LYS A 178 -0.69 8.74 10.61
N ASN A 179 -0.14 7.75 9.89
CA ASN A 179 0.31 6.52 10.54
C ASN A 179 1.76 6.72 11.06
N PRO A 180 2.14 6.18 12.23
CA PRO A 180 3.47 6.36 12.82
C PRO A 180 4.63 6.04 11.86
N LEU A 181 4.46 5.06 10.98
CA LEU A 181 5.43 4.66 9.95
C LEU A 181 5.59 5.67 8.79
N LEU A 182 4.60 6.56 8.59
CA LEU A 182 4.61 7.61 7.56
C LEU A 182 5.02 8.99 8.12
N THR A 183 5.35 9.07 9.41
CA THR A 183 5.67 10.37 10.05
C THR A 183 7.02 10.94 9.62
N ASN A 184 7.92 10.13 9.06
CA ASN A 184 9.28 10.54 8.69
C ASN A 184 9.54 10.69 7.18
N VAL A 185 8.56 10.38 6.33
CA VAL A 185 8.73 10.50 4.88
C VAL A 185 7.48 11.19 4.33
N GLY A 186 7.63 12.39 3.76
CA GLY A 186 6.50 13.11 3.19
C GLY A 186 5.76 12.24 2.17
N ALA A 187 4.44 12.34 2.05
CA ALA A 187 3.65 11.47 1.16
C ALA A 187 4.14 11.47 -0.31
N ALA A 188 4.78 12.56 -0.76
CA ALA A 188 5.44 12.63 -2.05
C ALA A 188 6.77 11.86 -2.08
N GLU A 189 7.52 11.89 -0.99
CA GLU A 189 8.81 11.21 -0.83
C GLU A 189 8.62 9.69 -0.69
N ALA A 190 7.59 9.24 0.04
CA ALA A 190 7.28 7.81 0.15
C ALA A 190 6.78 7.25 -1.18
N ARG A 191 6.10 8.07 -1.99
CA ARG A 191 5.70 7.69 -3.35
C ARG A 191 6.90 7.58 -4.27
N MET A 192 7.84 8.53 -4.18
CA MET A 192 9.09 8.49 -4.94
C MET A 192 9.94 7.29 -4.53
N GLU A 193 10.14 7.06 -3.23
CA GLU A 193 10.93 5.93 -2.72
C GLU A 193 10.32 4.59 -3.12
N ARG A 194 8.98 4.47 -3.08
CA ARG A 194 8.28 3.30 -3.58
C ARG A 194 8.47 3.11 -5.08
N GLN A 195 8.34 4.17 -5.87
CA GLN A 195 8.56 4.11 -7.32
C GLN A 195 10.01 3.71 -7.64
N ASP A 196 10.98 4.29 -6.93
CA ASP A 196 12.40 3.97 -7.09
C ASP A 196 12.67 2.50 -6.73
N ALA A 197 12.12 2.00 -5.62
CA ALA A 197 12.25 0.62 -5.20
C ALA A 197 11.60 -0.36 -6.21
N GLU A 198 10.41 -0.02 -6.73
CA GLU A 198 9.72 -0.83 -7.75
C GLU A 198 10.52 -0.89 -9.06
N GLN A 199 11.10 0.23 -9.50
CA GLN A 199 11.95 0.28 -10.70
C GLN A 199 13.26 -0.50 -10.51
N MET A 200 13.91 -0.39 -9.33
CA MET A 200 15.12 -1.16 -9.00
C MET A 200 14.84 -2.66 -8.98
N TYR A 201 13.74 -3.06 -8.34
CA TYR A 201 13.33 -4.45 -8.28
C TYR A 201 13.09 -5.03 -9.69
N LEU A 202 12.40 -4.29 -10.57
CA LEU A 202 12.20 -4.68 -11.96
C LEU A 202 13.54 -4.87 -12.70
N ARG A 203 14.46 -3.92 -12.59
CA ARG A 203 15.78 -4.02 -13.26
C ARG A 203 16.59 -5.21 -12.77
N ARG A 204 16.55 -5.51 -11.47
CA ARG A 204 17.24 -6.67 -10.90
C ARG A 204 16.71 -7.97 -11.49
N ILE A 205 15.38 -8.11 -11.60
CA ILE A 205 14.76 -9.30 -12.23
C ILE A 205 15.14 -9.40 -13.71
N LEU A 206 15.13 -8.28 -14.45
CA LEU A 206 15.53 -8.27 -15.87
C LEU A 206 17.01 -8.65 -16.04
N HIS A 207 17.88 -8.20 -15.14
CA HIS A 207 19.28 -8.62 -15.14
C HIS A 207 19.43 -10.12 -14.82
N GLU A 208 18.68 -10.63 -13.84
CA GLU A 208 18.63 -12.06 -13.52
C GLU A 208 18.13 -12.90 -14.73
N GLN A 209 17.14 -12.41 -15.49
CA GLN A 209 16.71 -13.01 -16.76
C GLN A 209 17.82 -13.07 -17.80
N SER A 210 18.63 -12.02 -17.93
CA SER A 210 19.75 -12.01 -18.88
C SER A 210 20.92 -12.91 -18.48
N SER A 211 21.08 -13.18 -17.18
CA SER A 211 22.16 -14.01 -16.64
C SER A 211 21.84 -15.51 -16.66
N LEU A 212 20.56 -15.89 -16.78
CA LEU A 212 20.12 -17.28 -16.81
C LEU A 212 20.00 -17.82 -18.25
N PRO A 213 20.25 -19.12 -18.48
CA PRO A 213 20.14 -19.72 -19.81
C PRO A 213 18.71 -19.69 -20.36
N ALA A 214 18.60 -19.56 -21.68
CA ALA A 214 17.32 -19.50 -22.40
C ALA A 214 16.42 -20.70 -22.06
N GLY A 215 15.21 -20.43 -21.55
CA GLY A 215 14.24 -21.44 -21.10
C GLY A 215 13.89 -21.39 -19.61
N SER A 216 14.56 -20.53 -18.83
CA SER A 216 14.33 -20.31 -17.39
C SER A 216 13.21 -19.30 -17.08
N ASP A 217 12.57 -18.70 -18.09
CA ASP A 217 11.51 -17.69 -17.93
C ASP A 217 10.35 -18.15 -17.04
N LYS A 218 9.99 -19.44 -17.12
CA LYS A 218 8.93 -20.00 -16.28
C LYS A 218 9.31 -20.03 -14.80
N VAL A 219 10.59 -20.24 -14.49
CA VAL A 219 11.08 -20.22 -13.10
C VAL A 219 11.03 -18.79 -12.57
N ILE A 220 11.44 -17.81 -13.37
CA ILE A 220 11.48 -16.40 -12.98
C ILE A 220 10.06 -15.84 -12.80
N GLN A 221 9.10 -16.22 -13.65
CA GLN A 221 7.69 -15.86 -13.46
C GLN A 221 7.08 -16.46 -12.18
N LEU A 222 7.52 -17.66 -11.77
CA LEU A 222 7.07 -18.30 -10.52
C LEU A 222 7.70 -17.67 -9.28
N THR A 223 8.98 -17.29 -9.36
CA THR A 223 9.71 -16.65 -8.24
C THR A 223 9.30 -15.19 -8.05
N HIS A 224 8.89 -14.51 -9.14
CA HIS A 224 8.54 -13.09 -9.14
C HIS A 224 7.11 -12.84 -9.65
N PRO A 225 6.07 -13.17 -8.85
CA PRO A 225 4.67 -13.07 -9.28
C PRO A 225 4.21 -11.65 -9.64
N ARG A 226 4.94 -10.60 -9.22
CA ARG A 226 4.66 -9.20 -9.57
C ARG A 226 5.34 -8.71 -10.86
N LEU A 227 6.15 -9.54 -11.51
CA LEU A 227 6.91 -9.15 -12.71
C LEU A 227 6.01 -8.62 -13.83
N ALA A 228 4.95 -9.36 -14.18
CA ALA A 228 4.02 -8.96 -15.25
C ALA A 228 3.33 -7.61 -14.96
N GLN A 229 3.00 -7.36 -13.70
CA GLN A 229 2.40 -6.09 -13.27
C GLN A 229 3.41 -4.93 -13.37
N LEU A 230 4.67 -5.16 -12.97
CA LEU A 230 5.72 -4.13 -13.01
C LEU A 230 6.17 -3.80 -14.44
N GLN A 231 6.23 -4.81 -15.33
CA GLN A 231 6.50 -4.59 -16.76
C GLN A 231 5.42 -3.71 -17.42
N ALA A 232 4.15 -3.90 -17.04
CA ALA A 232 3.05 -3.05 -17.51
C ALA A 232 3.11 -1.63 -16.95
N LEU A 233 3.59 -1.46 -15.71
CA LEU A 233 3.68 -0.15 -15.04
C LEU A 233 4.87 0.69 -15.52
N TYR A 234 5.98 0.05 -15.89
CA TYR A 234 7.24 0.70 -16.31
C TYR A 234 7.72 0.16 -17.68
N PRO A 235 6.95 0.36 -18.77
CA PRO A 235 7.24 -0.22 -20.08
C PRO A 235 8.58 0.27 -20.67
N ASP A 236 9.01 1.49 -20.35
CA ASP A 236 10.26 2.06 -20.84
C ASP A 236 11.50 1.30 -20.34
N ILE A 237 11.46 0.81 -19.09
CA ILE A 237 12.55 0.02 -18.49
C ILE A 237 12.64 -1.35 -19.16
N HIS A 238 11.49 -1.98 -19.41
CA HIS A 238 11.40 -3.25 -20.10
C HIS A 238 11.88 -3.14 -21.55
N ALA A 239 11.39 -2.13 -22.28
CA ALA A 239 11.79 -1.88 -23.66
C ALA A 239 13.29 -1.57 -23.79
N ALA A 240 13.87 -0.82 -22.83
CA ALA A 240 15.30 -0.56 -22.79
C ALA A 240 16.12 -1.85 -22.60
N HIS A 241 15.64 -2.78 -21.76
CA HIS A 241 16.26 -4.08 -21.57
C HIS A 241 16.13 -4.97 -22.83
N GLU A 242 14.94 -5.09 -23.42
CA GLU A 242 14.76 -5.85 -24.65
C GLU A 242 15.61 -5.31 -25.80
N ALA A 243 15.75 -3.99 -25.93
CA ALA A 243 16.62 -3.37 -26.93
C ALA A 243 18.11 -3.67 -26.69
N ALA A 244 18.53 -3.84 -25.42
CA ALA A 244 19.90 -4.23 -25.08
C ALA A 244 20.15 -5.71 -25.39
N THR A 245 19.17 -6.58 -25.15
CA THR A 245 19.27 -8.04 -25.37
C THR A 245 19.14 -8.40 -26.85
N THR A 246 18.25 -7.76 -27.60
CA THR A 246 18.04 -7.99 -29.05
C THR A 246 19.16 -7.41 -29.92
N GLY A 247 19.90 -6.40 -29.44
CA GLY A 247 21.09 -5.87 -30.10
C GLY A 247 22.28 -6.85 -30.13
N LEU A 248 22.21 -7.96 -29.38
CA LEU A 248 23.25 -8.99 -29.32
C LEU A 248 23.04 -10.14 -30.31
N GLY A 249 21.97 -10.07 -31.12
CA GLY A 249 21.44 -11.20 -31.89
C GLY A 249 21.60 -11.11 -33.41
N THR A 250 22.65 -10.49 -33.96
CA THR A 250 23.04 -10.75 -35.37
C THR A 250 24.56 -10.76 -35.56
N THR A 251 25.07 -11.96 -35.86
CA THR A 251 26.31 -12.29 -36.57
C THR A 251 27.45 -11.25 -36.60
N GLY A 252 28.56 -11.55 -35.93
CA GLY A 252 29.87 -11.07 -36.34
C GLY A 252 30.79 -10.69 -35.19
N SER A 253 31.91 -11.40 -35.10
CA SER A 253 33.17 -10.93 -34.52
C SER A 253 33.37 -9.43 -34.84
N GLY A 254 33.23 -8.57 -33.83
CA GLY A 254 33.29 -7.12 -34.03
C GLY A 254 32.77 -6.36 -32.82
N GLY A 255 33.45 -6.50 -31.67
CA GLY A 255 33.23 -5.65 -30.50
C GLY A 255 33.58 -4.19 -30.84
N GLY A 256 32.62 -3.47 -31.39
CA GLY A 256 32.72 -2.04 -31.68
C GLY A 256 32.44 -1.19 -30.43
N PRO A 257 33.03 0.01 -30.32
CA PRO A 257 32.87 0.91 -29.17
C PRO A 257 31.42 1.35 -28.86
N ALA A 258 30.47 1.14 -29.78
CA ALA A 258 29.08 1.53 -29.62
C ALA A 258 28.23 0.59 -28.73
N ALA A 259 28.54 -0.71 -28.68
CA ALA A 259 27.85 -1.67 -27.80
C ALA A 259 28.28 -1.48 -26.33
N LEU A 260 29.57 -1.18 -26.11
CA LEU A 260 30.11 -0.79 -24.81
C LEU A 260 29.55 0.55 -24.34
N ALA A 261 29.33 1.53 -25.23
CA ALA A 261 28.80 2.84 -24.86
C ALA A 261 27.36 2.81 -24.28
N LYS A 262 26.57 1.78 -24.59
CA LYS A 262 25.17 1.65 -24.16
C LYS A 262 24.97 0.95 -22.82
N SER A 263 26.04 0.37 -22.25
CA SER A 263 26.06 -0.25 -20.91
C SER A 263 26.93 0.50 -19.91
N LEU A 264 27.26 1.77 -20.21
CA LEU A 264 28.00 2.64 -19.29
C LEU A 264 27.01 3.48 -18.46
N ALA A 265 27.25 3.54 -17.15
CA ALA A 265 26.58 4.46 -16.25
C ALA A 265 27.55 5.59 -15.83
N LYS A 266 27.19 6.85 -16.07
CA LYS A 266 27.93 8.01 -15.54
C LYS A 266 27.54 8.20 -14.08
N VAL A 267 28.48 7.90 -13.19
CA VAL A 267 28.28 7.97 -11.74
C VAL A 267 29.21 9.00 -11.11
N THR A 268 28.74 9.62 -10.03
CA THR A 268 29.53 10.57 -9.23
C THR A 268 30.00 9.90 -7.95
N PHE A 269 31.30 9.78 -7.77
CA PHE A 269 31.91 9.29 -6.54
C PHE A 269 31.95 10.41 -5.51
N VAL A 270 31.29 10.20 -4.37
CA VAL A 270 31.27 11.12 -3.26
C VAL A 270 32.06 10.50 -2.10
N VAL A 271 33.13 11.16 -1.69
CA VAL A 271 33.98 10.69 -0.60
C VAL A 271 33.30 11.03 0.73
N MET A 272 32.95 10.00 1.49
CA MET A 272 32.42 10.12 2.86
C MET A 272 33.41 9.60 3.92
N SER A 273 34.56 9.08 3.46
CA SER A 273 35.66 8.58 4.28
C SER A 273 36.42 9.72 4.96
N MET A 274 36.63 9.64 6.28
CA MET A 274 37.42 10.61 7.05
C MET A 274 38.84 10.77 6.48
N ASN A 275 39.44 9.68 6.02
CA ASN A 275 40.80 9.64 5.48
C ASN A 275 40.96 10.38 4.15
N ALA A 276 39.86 10.71 3.47
CA ALA A 276 39.86 11.40 2.18
C ALA A 276 38.83 12.53 2.07
N THR A 277 38.27 13.00 3.19
CA THR A 277 37.23 14.06 3.25
C THR A 277 37.62 15.37 2.55
N THR A 278 38.92 15.64 2.39
CA THR A 278 39.44 16.84 1.70
C THR A 278 39.57 16.69 0.18
N MET A 279 39.28 15.50 -0.37
CA MET A 279 39.40 15.22 -1.79
C MET A 279 38.11 15.50 -2.56
N ASP A 280 38.23 16.08 -3.75
CA ASP A 280 37.10 16.40 -4.61
C ASP A 280 36.40 15.14 -5.18
N SER A 281 35.08 15.21 -5.29
CA SER A 281 34.26 14.19 -5.93
C SER A 281 34.69 13.94 -7.38
N MET A 282 34.59 12.70 -7.86
CA MET A 282 34.90 12.37 -9.26
C MET A 282 33.67 11.90 -10.03
N VAL A 283 33.55 12.32 -11.29
CA VAL A 283 32.54 11.78 -12.20
C VAL A 283 33.23 10.80 -13.13
N LYS A 284 32.73 9.57 -13.21
CA LYS A 284 33.29 8.53 -14.09
C LYS A 284 32.18 7.72 -14.74
N SER A 285 32.39 7.38 -16.01
CA SER A 285 31.52 6.48 -16.76
C SER A 285 32.03 5.05 -16.57
N LEU A 286 31.24 4.21 -15.92
CA LEU A 286 31.61 2.83 -15.56
C LEU A 286 30.73 1.82 -16.31
N PRO A 287 31.28 0.72 -16.83
CA PRO A 287 30.48 -0.38 -17.37
C PRO A 287 29.66 -1.04 -16.28
N LEU A 288 28.40 -1.39 -16.59
CA LEU A 288 27.53 -2.13 -15.67
C LEU A 288 28.06 -3.55 -15.36
N SER A 289 28.86 -4.13 -16.26
CA SER A 289 29.55 -5.41 -16.05
C SER A 289 30.81 -5.31 -15.19
N MET A 290 31.18 -4.12 -14.73
CA MET A 290 32.33 -3.94 -13.85
C MET A 290 31.99 -4.48 -12.47
N THR A 291 32.92 -5.19 -11.82
CA THR A 291 32.67 -5.73 -10.47
C THR A 291 32.94 -4.70 -9.38
N VAL A 292 32.32 -4.85 -8.21
CA VAL A 292 32.56 -3.98 -7.06
C VAL A 292 34.04 -3.94 -6.67
N ALA A 293 34.75 -5.08 -6.71
CA ALA A 293 36.20 -5.13 -6.49
C ALA A 293 37.00 -4.26 -7.48
N GLN A 294 36.64 -4.27 -8.76
CA GLN A 294 37.28 -3.43 -9.76
C GLN A 294 37.00 -1.94 -9.51
N VAL A 295 35.80 -1.60 -9.01
CA VAL A 295 35.46 -0.21 -8.64
C VAL A 295 36.22 0.24 -7.41
N LYS A 296 36.40 -0.62 -6.39
CA LYS A 296 37.28 -0.35 -5.24
C LYS A 296 38.72 -0.09 -5.67
N ALA A 297 39.25 -0.84 -6.65
CA ALA A 297 40.57 -0.57 -7.21
C ALA A 297 40.67 0.80 -7.93
N VAL A 298 39.57 1.27 -8.53
CA VAL A 298 39.51 2.64 -9.10
C VAL A 298 39.55 3.71 -8.01
N VAL A 299 38.89 3.46 -6.88
CA VAL A 299 38.91 4.33 -5.69
C VAL A 299 40.31 4.37 -5.08
N GLU A 300 40.96 3.21 -4.92
CA GLU A 300 42.35 3.11 -4.45
C GLU A 300 43.31 3.91 -5.34
N LYS A 301 43.22 3.74 -6.66
CA LYS A 301 44.11 4.44 -7.60
C LYS A 301 43.95 5.96 -7.58
N LYS A 302 42.75 6.47 -7.26
CA LYS A 302 42.47 7.91 -7.26
C LYS A 302 42.67 8.58 -5.91
N TYR A 303 42.20 7.94 -4.83
CA TYR A 303 42.14 8.52 -3.50
C TYR A 303 43.12 7.88 -2.51
N GLY A 304 43.84 6.83 -2.92
CA GLY A 304 44.82 6.13 -2.07
C GLY A 304 44.20 5.25 -0.98
N LEU A 305 42.88 5.04 -0.99
CA LEU A 305 42.15 4.23 -0.02
C LEU A 305 42.22 2.74 -0.40
N ARG A 306 42.74 1.89 0.48
CA ARG A 306 42.84 0.45 0.18
C ARG A 306 41.46 -0.20 0.13
N PRO A 307 41.20 -1.19 -0.75
CA PRO A 307 39.90 -1.87 -0.85
C PRO A 307 39.34 -2.44 0.46
N ALA A 308 40.21 -2.78 1.42
CA ALA A 308 39.82 -3.29 2.73
C ALA A 308 39.44 -2.20 3.75
N GLU A 309 39.77 -0.93 3.48
CA GLU A 309 39.57 0.21 4.39
C GLU A 309 38.28 1.00 4.07
N HIS A 310 37.59 0.65 2.97
CA HIS A 310 36.39 1.36 2.54
C HIS A 310 35.32 0.44 1.97
N GLN A 311 34.06 0.82 2.21
CA GLN A 311 32.89 0.19 1.62
C GLN A 311 32.24 1.15 0.63
N LEU A 312 31.76 0.61 -0.49
CA LEU A 312 31.02 1.38 -1.47
C LEU A 312 29.52 1.26 -1.21
N SER A 313 28.79 2.35 -1.44
CA SER A 313 27.33 2.31 -1.44
C SER A 313 26.80 3.10 -2.63
N PHE A 314 25.74 2.62 -3.28
CA PHE A 314 25.13 3.29 -4.41
C PHE A 314 23.84 4.00 -3.99
N ARG A 315 23.61 5.22 -4.48
CA ARG A 315 22.29 5.86 -4.44
C ARG A 315 21.89 6.42 -5.80
N ALA A 316 20.64 6.18 -6.17
CA ALA A 316 20.07 6.64 -7.43
C ALA A 316 19.90 8.17 -7.50
N SER A 317 19.68 8.82 -6.36
CA SER A 317 19.54 10.28 -6.23
C SER A 317 20.03 10.72 -4.85
N LYS A 318 20.28 12.03 -4.67
CA LYS A 318 20.72 12.60 -3.36
C LYS A 318 19.78 12.31 -2.19
N LYS A 319 18.51 12.01 -2.48
CA LYS A 319 17.48 11.73 -1.48
C LYS A 319 17.18 10.24 -1.31
N ALA A 320 17.66 9.39 -2.22
CA ALA A 320 17.45 7.96 -2.14
C ALA A 320 18.33 7.34 -1.05
N MET A 321 17.80 6.31 -0.37
CA MET A 321 18.56 5.55 0.62
C MET A 321 19.75 4.84 -0.05
N PRO A 322 20.98 4.97 0.47
CA PRO A 322 22.12 4.27 -0.09
C PRO A 322 22.03 2.75 0.09
N ILE A 323 22.36 2.00 -0.95
CA ILE A 323 22.45 0.54 -0.94
C ILE A 323 23.92 0.16 -0.84
N ALA A 324 24.28 -0.65 0.15
CA ALA A 324 25.64 -1.14 0.29
C ALA A 324 26.00 -2.11 -0.85
N LEU A 325 27.19 -1.93 -1.41
CA LEU A 325 27.81 -2.84 -2.37
C LEU A 325 28.67 -3.83 -1.57
N ASP A 326 28.02 -4.85 -1.02
CA ASP A 326 28.58 -5.81 -0.07
C ASP A 326 29.22 -7.06 -0.71
N ASP A 327 28.85 -7.37 -1.95
CA ASP A 327 29.49 -8.44 -2.74
C ASP A 327 30.53 -7.86 -3.71
N ASP A 328 31.81 -8.11 -3.40
CA ASP A 328 32.95 -7.72 -4.23
C ASP A 328 32.97 -8.38 -5.61
N GLY A 329 32.36 -9.56 -5.75
CA GLY A 329 32.18 -10.28 -7.01
C GLY A 329 30.99 -9.81 -7.83
N GLY A 330 30.06 -9.06 -7.22
CA GLY A 330 28.85 -8.59 -7.86
C GLY A 330 29.12 -7.52 -8.93
N GLU A 331 28.40 -7.61 -10.05
CA GLU A 331 28.43 -6.62 -11.11
C GLU A 331 27.61 -5.38 -10.73
N LEU A 332 28.04 -4.20 -11.16
CA LEU A 332 27.30 -2.94 -10.90
C LEU A 332 25.85 -2.98 -11.41
N GLY A 333 25.57 -3.72 -12.49
CA GLY A 333 24.23 -3.92 -13.02
C GLY A 333 23.30 -4.62 -12.03
N TYR A 334 23.80 -5.58 -11.26
CA TYR A 334 23.04 -6.31 -10.24
C TYR A 334 22.57 -5.37 -9.11
N PHE A 335 23.40 -4.42 -8.73
CA PHE A 335 23.08 -3.40 -7.73
C PHE A 335 22.27 -2.23 -8.28
N GLY A 336 21.86 -2.29 -9.54
CA GLY A 336 20.99 -1.29 -10.16
C GLY A 336 21.67 0.05 -10.41
N VAL A 337 23.01 0.07 -10.53
CA VAL A 337 23.75 1.29 -10.84
C VAL A 337 23.25 1.89 -12.16
N GLN A 338 23.03 3.20 -12.18
CA GLN A 338 22.46 3.90 -13.32
C GLN A 338 23.11 5.27 -13.55
N ASP A 339 22.88 5.81 -14.75
CA ASP A 339 23.34 7.15 -15.12
C ASP A 339 22.79 8.22 -14.16
N GLY A 340 23.65 9.14 -13.75
CA GLY A 340 23.32 10.21 -12.79
C GLY A 340 23.35 9.80 -11.32
N GLY A 341 23.59 8.52 -11.00
CA GLY A 341 23.69 8.04 -9.62
C GLY A 341 24.98 8.44 -8.90
N GLU A 342 24.99 8.30 -7.58
CA GLU A 342 26.15 8.60 -6.72
C GLU A 342 26.69 7.32 -6.06
N LEU A 343 28.02 7.15 -6.11
CA LEU A 343 28.75 6.11 -5.38
C LEU A 343 29.41 6.74 -4.16
N LEU A 344 28.97 6.34 -2.98
CA LEU A 344 29.48 6.79 -1.69
C LEU A 344 30.64 5.91 -1.26
N ILE A 345 31.75 6.53 -0.89
CA ILE A 345 32.92 5.84 -0.35
C ILE A 345 32.89 6.04 1.17
N ASN A 346 32.52 5.00 1.91
CA ASN A 346 32.38 5.03 3.36
C ASN A 346 33.58 4.31 4.02
N ASP A 347 33.96 4.73 5.22
CA ASP A 347 34.96 4.01 6.02
C ASP A 347 34.40 2.69 6.55
N ILE A 348 35.26 1.68 6.64
CA ILE A 348 34.99 0.44 7.39
C ILE A 348 35.62 0.61 8.78
N TRP A 349 34.81 0.49 9.83
CA TRP A 349 35.24 0.62 11.23
C TRP A 349 35.80 -0.67 11.79
#